data_AF-A0A645JJG8-F1
#
_entry.id   AF-A0A645JJG8-F1
#
_cell.length_a   1.000
_cell.length_b   1.000
_cell.length_c   1.000
_cell.angle_alpha   90.00
_cell.angle_beta   90.00
_cell.angle_gamma   90.00
#
_symmetry.space_group_name_H-M   'P 1'
#
loop_
_entity.id
_entity.type
_entity.pdbx_description
1 polymer ?
#
loop_
_entity_poly.entity_id
_entity_poly.type
_entity_poly.pdbx_seq_one_letter_code
_entity_poly.pdbx_strand_id
1 'polypeptide(L)' 'MITDGRWKYVWNATDRDELYHLESDPFELNNLAAEPECAVRLAACRKRLYEWMEQTGDRLANNWIKTQLLEGRKL' A
#
# COMPACT_ATOMS: atom_id res chain seq x y z
N MET A 1 6.42 -3.34 -1.64
CA MET A 1 5.68 -2.54 -2.65
C MET A 1 4.91 -3.48 -3.57
N ILE A 2 3.85 -2.99 -4.21
CA ILE A 2 3.16 -3.70 -5.31
C ILE A 2 2.88 -2.73 -6.45
N THR A 3 2.78 -3.25 -7.67
CA THR A 3 2.34 -2.48 -8.84
C THR A 3 1.65 -3.39 -9.86
N ASP A 4 0.73 -2.83 -10.63
CA ASP A 4 0.10 -3.46 -11.80
C ASP A 4 0.45 -2.75 -13.11
N GLY A 5 1.43 -1.83 -13.10
CA GLY A 5 1.82 -1.00 -14.23
C GLY A 5 1.00 0.28 -14.39
N ARG A 6 -0.16 0.41 -13.73
CA ARG A 6 -0.97 1.64 -13.70
C ARG A 6 -0.96 2.30 -12.34
N TRP A 7 -1.00 1.48 -11.30
CA TRP A 7 -0.93 1.91 -9.91
C TRP A 7 0.34 1.35 -9.28
N LYS A 8 0.97 2.16 -8.44
CA LYS A 8 2.08 1.75 -7.60
C LYS A 8 1.75 2.08 -6.15
N TYR A 9 1.91 1.09 -5.29
CA TYR A 9 1.74 1.24 -3.85
C TYR A 9 3.04 0.88 -3.13
N VAL A 10 3.53 1.81 -2.32
CA VAL A 10 4.66 1.61 -1.42
C VAL A 10 4.14 1.71 0.01
N TRP A 11 4.36 0.63 0.76
CA TRP A 11 4.09 0.59 2.18
C TRP A 11 5.36 0.96 2.95
N ASN A 12 5.25 1.98 3.79
CA ASN A 12 6.28 2.33 4.76
C ASN A 12 5.85 1.87 6.15
N ALA A 13 6.69 1.13 6.87
CA ALA A 13 6.32 0.62 8.19
C ALA A 13 6.14 1.74 9.22
N THR A 14 6.96 2.79 9.15
CA THR A 14 7.08 3.86 10.15
C THR A 14 6.70 5.25 9.65
N ASP A 15 6.36 5.37 8.37
CA ASP A 15 6.02 6.65 7.75
C ASP A 15 4.72 6.50 6.93
N ARG A 16 4.31 7.55 6.22
CA ARG A 16 3.12 7.56 5.36
C ARG A 16 3.25 6.57 4.21
N ASP A 17 2.11 6.02 3.82
CA ASP A 17 2.02 5.23 2.60
C ASP A 17 2.20 6.12 1.37
N GLU A 18 2.63 5.51 0.27
CA GLU A 18 2.71 6.16 -1.02
C GLU A 18 1.85 5.42 -2.04
N LEU A 19 1.01 6.18 -2.76
CA LEU A 19 0.16 5.68 -3.82
C LEU A 19 0.29 6.57 -5.05
N TYR A 20 0.69 6.00 -6.17
CA TYR A 20 0.89 6.73 -7.42
C TYR A 20 0.06 6.14 -8.55
N HIS A 21 -0.52 7.01 -9.37
CA HIS A 21 -1.16 6.64 -10.62
C HIS A 21 -0.19 6.89 -11.78
N LEU A 22 0.54 5.85 -12.18
CA LEU A 22 1.65 5.91 -13.12
C LEU A 22 1.25 6.40 -14.53
N GLU A 23 -0.01 6.21 -14.94
CA GLU A 23 -0.48 6.71 -16.23
C GLU A 23 -0.61 8.24 -16.26
N SER A 24 -1.04 8.86 -15.16
CA SER A 24 -1.15 10.33 -15.06
C SER A 24 0.06 10.99 -14.43
N ASP A 25 0.83 10.23 -13.65
CA ASP A 25 2.01 10.69 -12.90
C ASP A 25 3.17 9.69 -13.08
N PRO A 26 3.76 9.62 -14.29
CA PRO A 26 4.82 8.66 -14.59
C PRO A 26 6.12 8.92 -13.82
N PHE A 27 6.26 10.11 -13.22
CA PHE A 27 7.42 10.50 -12.42
C PHE A 27 7.17 10.40 -10.91
N GLU A 28 6.02 9.87 -10.49
CA GLU A 28 5.68 9.59 -9.08
C GLU A 28 5.83 10.83 -8.17
N LEU A 29 5.44 12.00 -8.67
CA LEU A 29 5.58 13.27 -7.96
C LEU A 29 4.41 13.55 -7.01
N ASN A 30 3.26 12.90 -7.23
CA ASN A 30 2.01 13.18 -6.54
C ASN A 30 1.58 11.96 -5.71
N ASN A 31 1.89 11.98 -4.41
CA ASN A 31 1.44 10.92 -3.51
C ASN A 31 -0.05 11.05 -3.19
N LEU A 32 -0.86 10.12 -3.71
CA LEU A 32 -2.32 10.07 -3.56
C LEU A 32 -2.79 9.27 -2.33
N ALA A 33 -1.88 8.80 -1.47
CA ALA A 33 -2.25 7.95 -0.34
C ALA A 33 -3.10 8.66 0.73
N ALA A 34 -3.07 9.99 0.77
CA ALA A 34 -3.87 10.81 1.67
C ALA A 34 -5.18 11.31 1.03
N GLU A 35 -5.37 11.11 -0.28
CA GLU A 35 -6.55 11.59 -1.01
C GLU A 35 -7.76 10.70 -0.70
N PRO A 36 -8.86 11.25 -0.15
CA PRO A 36 -10.06 10.49 0.20
C PRO A 36 -10.63 9.68 -0.98
N GLU A 37 -10.54 10.22 -2.19
CA GLU A 37 -10.99 9.59 -3.44
C GLU A 37 -10.22 8.30 -3.72
N CYS A 38 -8.98 8.19 -3.22
CA CYS A 38 -8.12 7.03 -3.41
C CYS A 38 -8.21 6.00 -2.27
N ALA A 39 -9.01 6.24 -1.23
CA ALA A 39 -9.09 5.37 -0.04
C ALA A 39 -9.43 3.90 -0.38
N VAL A 40 -10.36 3.68 -1.31
CA VAL A 40 -10.76 2.33 -1.75
C VAL A 40 -9.61 1.63 -2.47
N ARG A 41 -8.89 2.36 -3.34
CA ARG A 41 -7.73 1.83 -4.06
C ARG A 41 -6.59 1.48 -3.11
N LEU A 42 -6.30 2.38 -2.16
CA LEU A 42 -5.28 2.18 -1.13
C LEU A 42 -5.57 0.93 -0.30
N ALA A 43 -6.81 0.74 0.16
CA ALA A 43 -7.21 -0.45 0.92
C ALA A 43 -7.04 -1.74 0.11
N ALA A 44 -7.42 -1.75 -1.17
CA ALA A 44 -7.20 -2.88 -2.06
C ALA A 44 -5.71 -3.21 -2.24
N CYS A 45 -4.86 -2.19 -2.38
CA CYS A 45 -3.42 -2.35 -2.49
C CYS A 45 -2.79 -2.90 -1.19
N ARG A 46 -3.19 -2.37 -0.03
CA ARG A 46 -2.75 -2.89 1.28
C ARG A 46 -3.10 -4.36 1.47
N LYS A 47 -4.34 -4.74 1.14
CA LYS A 47 -4.79 -6.13 1.19
C LYS A 47 -3.94 -7.04 0.31
N ARG A 48 -3.73 -6.64 -0.95
CA ARG A 48 -2.93 -7.41 -1.91
C ARG A 48 -1.47 -7.55 -1.46
N LEU A 49 -0.88 -6.51 -0.87
CA LEU A 49 0.46 -6.59 -0.30
C LEU A 49 0.52 -7.62 0.84
N TYR A 50 -0.44 -7.58 1.77
CA TYR A 50 -0.48 -8.51 2.90
C TYR A 50 -0.69 -9.96 2.43
N GLU A 51 -1.62 -10.20 1.49
CA GLU A 51 -1.83 -11.53 0.89
C GLU A 51 -0.54 -12.07 0.24
N TRP A 52 0.21 -11.19 -0.45
CA TRP A 52 1.49 -11.57 -1.04
C TRP A 52 2.53 -11.92 0.04
N MET A 53 2.64 -11.12 1.10
CA MET A 53 3.52 -11.40 2.24
C MET A 53 3.23 -12.75 2.88
N GLU A 54 1.95 -13.09 3.08
CA GLU A 54 1.53 -14.40 3.58
C GLU A 54 1.92 -15.54 2.63
N GLN A 55 1.69 -15.35 1.32
CA GLN A 55 2.01 -16.37 0.31
C GLN A 55 3.51 -16.65 0.18
N THR A 56 4.35 -15.64 0.35
CA THR A 56 5.81 -15.80 0.25
C THR A 56 6.47 -16.20 1.57
N GLY A 57 5.70 -16.32 2.66
CA GLY A 57 6.25 -16.59 3.99
C GLY A 57 7.12 -15.45 4.51
N ASP A 58 6.77 -14.19 4.19
CA ASP A 58 7.49 -13.03 4.69
C ASP A 58 7.45 -13.00 6.22
N ARG A 59 8.62 -12.86 6.86
CA ARG A 59 8.75 -12.84 8.32
C ARG A 59 8.05 -11.63 8.95
N LEU A 60 7.76 -10.59 8.16
CA LEU A 60 6.99 -9.43 8.58
C LEU A 60 5.48 -9.69 8.59
N ALA A 61 4.98 -10.79 7.99
CA ALA A 61 3.56 -11.15 7.99
C ALA A 61 3.07 -11.61 9.38
N ASN A 62 3.02 -10.69 10.33
CA ASN A 62 2.56 -10.92 11.69
C ASN A 62 1.27 -10.14 11.98
N ASN A 63 0.64 -10.40 13.13
CA ASN A 63 -0.62 -9.76 13.50
C ASN A 63 -0.53 -8.24 13.60
N TRP A 64 0.62 -7.66 13.94
CA TRP A 64 0.78 -6.21 14.01
C TRP A 64 0.74 -5.59 12.61
N ILE A 65 1.49 -6.15 11.66
CA ILE A 65 1.48 -5.74 10.25
C ILE A 65 0.13 -5.98 9.59
N LYS A 66 -0.53 -7.08 9.91
CA LYS A 66 -1.91 -7.37 9.47
C LYS A 66 -2.86 -6.25 9.86
N THR A 67 -2.88 -5.87 11.14
CA THR A 67 -3.72 -4.78 11.63
C THR A 67 -3.36 -3.45 10.97
N GLN A 68 -2.07 -3.16 10.81
CA GLN A 68 -1.62 -1.93 10.17
C GLN A 68 -2.09 -1.83 8.70
N LEU A 69 -1.93 -2.90 7.92
CA LEU A 69 -2.29 -2.94 6.51
C LEU A 69 -3.81 -3.05 6.30
N LEU A 70 -4.49 -3.92 7.04
CA LEU A 70 -5.91 -4.20 6.78
C LEU A 70 -6.86 -3.21 7.47
N GLU A 71 -6.45 -2.62 8.58
CA GLU A 71 -7.29 -1.70 9.37
C GLU A 71 -6.80 -0.25 9.29
N GLY A 72 -5.70 0.00 8.56
CA GLY A 72 -5.17 1.34 8.35
C GLY A 72 -4.61 2.01 9.60
N ARG A 73 -4.34 1.24 10.66
CA ARG A 73 -3.80 1.76 11.93
C ARG A 73 -2.28 1.83 11.85
N LYS A 74 -1.74 2.96 11.40
CA LYS A 74 -0.32 3.30 11.63
C LYS A 74 -0.18 3.99 12.99
N LEU A 75 0.95 3.76 13.67
CA LEU A 75 1.34 4.45 14.89
C LEU A 75 1.57 5.94 14.63
#